data_AF-A0A0G2IB48-F1
#
_entry.id   AF-A0A0G2IB48-F1
#
_cell.length_a   1.000
_cell.length_b   1.000
_cell.length_c   1.000
_cell.angle_alpha   90.00
_cell.angle_beta   90.00
_cell.angle_gamma   90.00
#
_symmetry.space_group_name_H-M   'P 1'
#
loop_
_entity.id
_entity.type
_entity.pdbx_description
1 polymer ?
#
loop_
_entity_poly.entity_id
_entity_poly.type
_entity_poly.pdbx_seq_one_letter_code
_entity_poly.pdbx_strand_id
1 'polypeptide(L)'
;MQSTNNWSFHSIAGAFMLGLVPHGYYVLKLASIGQISNLSPRDHFSSLKGRLPADTWNKLCRAHSAHLNALEGLPLFAAAMIAGNVAKLPANDLNVIAAEYLGARILYTALYMGVKSEGLSYLRSGVWAWSIGLPLYGLIKAGRALAAAE
;
A
#
# COMPACT_ATOMS: atom_id res chain seq x y z
N MET A 1 -6.23 -4.57 33.80
CA MET A 1 -6.02 -5.04 32.41
C MET A 1 -6.04 -3.82 31.51
N GLN A 2 -4.92 -3.45 30.89
CA GLN A 2 -4.94 -2.41 29.86
C GLN A 2 -5.78 -2.94 28.70
N SER A 3 -6.89 -2.25 28.40
CA SER A 3 -7.58 -2.42 27.13
C SER A 3 -6.59 -2.01 26.04
N THR A 4 -5.94 -2.98 25.39
CA THR A 4 -5.21 -2.71 24.16
C THR A 4 -6.23 -2.26 23.11
N ASN A 5 -6.31 -0.96 22.87
CA ASN A 5 -7.17 -0.38 21.84
C ASN A 5 -6.93 -1.11 20.51
N ASN A 6 -7.97 -1.75 19.97
CA ASN A 6 -7.91 -2.40 18.67
C ASN A 6 -8.14 -1.35 17.58
N TRP A 7 -7.10 -1.09 16.78
CA TRP A 7 -7.16 -0.11 15.69
C TRP A 7 -7.09 -0.77 14.31
N SER A 8 -7.33 -2.07 14.21
CA SER A 8 -7.30 -2.81 12.93
C SER A 8 -8.20 -2.20 11.85
N PHE A 9 -9.44 -1.78 12.17
CA PHE A 9 -10.31 -1.14 11.17
C PHE A 9 -9.82 0.25 10.77
N HIS A 10 -9.32 1.04 11.73
CA HIS A 10 -8.69 2.33 11.44
C HIS A 10 -7.47 2.17 10.52
N SER A 11 -6.72 1.07 10.69
CA SER A 11 -5.57 0.78 9.84
C SER A 11 -5.94 0.53 8.38
N ILE A 12 -7.15 0.04 8.08
CA ILE A 12 -7.64 -0.13 6.69
C ILE A 12 -7.76 1.24 6.03
N ALA A 13 -8.40 2.20 6.71
CA ALA A 13 -8.46 3.58 6.23
C ALA A 13 -7.05 4.19 6.12
N GLY A 14 -6.19 3.96 7.11
CA GLY A 14 -4.79 4.39 7.08
C GLY A 14 -4.01 3.86 5.88
N ALA A 15 -4.18 2.58 5.55
CA ALA A 15 -3.54 1.93 4.40
C ALA A 15 -4.03 2.51 3.07
N PHE A 16 -5.33 2.77 2.94
CA PHE A 16 -5.89 3.44 1.77
C PHE A 16 -5.31 4.86 1.61
N MET A 17 -5.33 5.65 2.69
CA MET A 17 -4.78 7.01 2.68
C MET A 17 -3.28 7.04 2.36
N LEU A 18 -2.51 6.08 2.89
CA LEU A 18 -1.10 5.93 2.54
C LEU A 18 -0.91 5.64 1.05
N GLY A 19 -1.77 4.80 0.47
CA GLY A 19 -1.79 4.53 -0.97
C GLY A 19 -2.07 5.76 -1.83
N LEU A 20 -2.74 6.79 -1.30
CA LEU A 20 -3.01 8.04 -2.02
C LEU A 20 -1.80 8.98 -2.08
N VAL A 21 -0.82 8.86 -1.19
CA VAL A 21 0.37 9.73 -1.14
C VAL A 21 1.11 9.82 -2.49
N PRO A 22 1.50 8.70 -3.13
CA PRO A 22 2.16 8.77 -4.44
C PRO A 22 1.22 9.30 -5.54
N HIS A 23 -0.08 9.07 -5.45
CA HIS A 23 -1.06 9.68 -6.35
C HIS A 23 -1.15 11.21 -6.17
N GLY A 24 -1.10 11.70 -4.94
CA GLY A 24 -1.03 13.13 -4.63
C GLY A 24 0.19 13.79 -5.26
N TYR A 25 1.37 13.17 -5.13
CA TYR A 25 2.57 13.64 -5.83
C TYR A 25 2.37 13.67 -7.35
N TYR A 26 1.78 12.61 -7.93
CA TYR A 26 1.48 12.53 -9.36
C TYR A 26 0.59 13.70 -9.83
N VAL A 27 -0.53 13.95 -9.13
CA VAL A 27 -1.48 15.02 -9.46
C VAL A 27 -0.82 16.39 -9.34
N LEU A 28 -0.14 16.67 -8.22
CA LEU A 28 0.55 17.94 -8.01
C LEU A 28 1.65 18.17 -9.06
N LYS A 29 2.37 17.12 -9.46
CA LYS A 29 3.40 17.23 -10.48
C LYS A 29 2.80 17.55 -11.85
N LEU A 30 1.69 16.93 -12.24
CA LEU A 30 0.95 17.27 -13.46
C LEU A 30 0.41 18.70 -13.43
N ALA A 31 -0.10 19.14 -12.27
CA ALA A 31 -0.58 20.52 -12.09
C ALA A 31 0.56 21.52 -12.36
N SER A 32 1.74 21.27 -11.78
CA SER A 32 2.91 22.16 -11.90
C SER A 32 3.42 22.34 -13.33
N ILE A 33 3.09 21.42 -14.24
CA ILE A 33 3.52 21.46 -15.64
C ILE A 33 2.36 21.75 -16.61
N GLY A 34 1.18 22.11 -16.10
CA GLY A 34 0.01 22.42 -16.91
C GLY A 34 -0.54 21.23 -17.70
N GLN A 35 -0.34 20.00 -17.20
CA GLN A 35 -0.76 18.77 -17.86
C GLN A 35 -1.81 18.01 -17.04
N ILE A 36 -2.62 18.68 -16.22
CA ILE A 36 -3.80 18.04 -15.61
C ILE A 36 -4.93 17.96 -16.64
N SER A 37 -5.56 16.79 -16.73
CA SER A 37 -6.81 16.60 -17.45
C SER A 37 -7.70 15.62 -16.69
N ASN A 38 -8.94 16.01 -16.46
CA ASN A 38 -9.98 15.16 -15.84
C ASN A 38 -10.96 14.59 -16.89
N LEU A 39 -10.74 14.85 -18.19
CA LEU A 39 -11.63 14.37 -19.26
C LEU A 39 -11.55 12.85 -19.43
N SER A 40 -10.34 12.28 -19.37
CA SER A 40 -10.13 10.85 -19.21
C SER A 40 -8.87 10.61 -18.37
N PRO A 41 -8.96 10.63 -17.03
CA PRO A 41 -7.77 10.64 -16.18
C PRO A 41 -6.91 9.37 -16.30
N ARG A 42 -7.52 8.23 -16.65
CA ARG A 42 -6.81 6.95 -16.84
C ARG A 42 -6.06 6.91 -18.17
N ASP A 43 -6.70 7.34 -19.26
CA ASP A 43 -6.08 7.34 -20.59
C ASP A 43 -5.07 8.49 -20.74
N HIS A 44 -5.31 9.59 -20.02
CA HIS A 44 -4.45 10.77 -20.01
C HIS A 44 -3.02 10.43 -19.63
N PHE A 45 -2.82 9.55 -18.65
CA PHE A 45 -1.48 9.12 -18.24
C PHE A 45 -0.68 8.54 -19.41
N SER A 46 -1.25 7.58 -20.13
CA SER A 46 -0.60 6.95 -21.29
C SER A 46 -0.35 7.94 -22.41
N SER A 47 -1.25 8.93 -22.59
CA SER A 47 -1.12 9.96 -23.62
C SER A 47 0.09 10.90 -23.44
N LEU A 48 0.65 10.98 -22.22
CA LEU A 48 1.80 11.84 -21.90
C LEU A 48 3.15 11.19 -22.27
N LYS A 49 3.17 9.91 -22.61
CA LYS A 49 4.39 9.20 -23.01
C LYS A 49 4.99 9.84 -24.26
N GLY A 50 6.27 10.20 -24.20
CA GLY A 50 6.97 10.87 -25.32
C GLY A 50 6.68 12.37 -25.46
N ARG A 51 5.67 12.92 -24.74
CA ARG A 51 5.38 14.37 -24.70
C ARG A 51 6.11 15.08 -23.57
N LEU A 52 6.54 14.35 -22.55
CA LEU A 52 7.25 14.87 -21.39
C LEU A 52 8.75 14.53 -21.44
N PRO A 53 9.62 15.36 -20.84
CA PRO A 53 11.01 14.99 -20.60
C PRO A 53 11.10 13.64 -19.88
N ALA A 54 12.07 12.80 -20.29
CA ALA A 54 12.19 11.43 -19.82
C ALA A 54 12.25 11.30 -18.29
N ASP A 55 12.99 12.19 -17.60
CA ASP A 55 13.06 12.18 -16.13
C ASP A 55 11.71 12.46 -15.47
N THR A 56 10.95 13.44 -15.99
CA THR A 56 9.59 13.76 -15.51
C THR A 56 8.65 12.59 -15.74
N TRP A 57 8.65 12.02 -16.96
CA TRP A 57 7.86 10.85 -17.28
C TRP A 57 8.16 9.69 -16.33
N ASN A 58 9.44 9.36 -16.13
CA ASN A 58 9.85 8.26 -15.26
C ASN A 58 9.43 8.48 -13.79
N LYS A 59 9.47 9.71 -13.29
CA LYS A 59 8.97 10.05 -11.94
C LYS A 59 7.45 9.86 -11.83
N LEU A 60 6.70 10.29 -12.84
CA LEU A 60 5.24 10.10 -12.88
C LEU A 60 4.87 8.62 -12.98
N CYS A 61 5.58 7.84 -13.81
CA CYS A 61 5.43 6.38 -13.85
C CYS A 61 5.65 5.75 -12.49
N ARG A 62 6.74 6.07 -11.81
CA ARG A 62 7.02 5.50 -10.48
C ARG A 62 5.91 5.83 -9.47
N ALA A 63 5.43 7.08 -9.46
CA ALA A 63 4.35 7.50 -8.59
C ALA A 63 3.04 6.76 -8.89
N HIS A 64 2.65 6.70 -10.16
CA HIS A 64 1.44 6.01 -10.59
C HIS A 64 1.51 4.51 -10.27
N SER A 65 2.62 3.85 -10.58
CA SER A 65 2.80 2.42 -10.29
C SER A 65 2.84 2.13 -8.79
N ALA A 66 3.45 3.01 -7.98
CA ALA A 66 3.45 2.85 -6.52
C ALA A 66 2.03 2.97 -5.93
N HIS A 67 1.22 3.90 -6.44
CA HIS A 67 -0.18 4.03 -6.07
C HIS A 67 -0.98 2.78 -6.39
N LEU A 68 -0.90 2.29 -7.64
CA LEU A 68 -1.62 1.08 -8.06
C LEU A 68 -1.21 -0.13 -7.23
N ASN A 69 0.09 -0.30 -6.97
CA ASN A 69 0.56 -1.40 -6.13
C ASN A 69 0.03 -1.33 -4.69
N ALA A 70 -0.15 -0.13 -4.13
CA ALA A 70 -0.77 0.03 -2.82
C ALA A 70 -2.25 -0.38 -2.85
N LEU A 71 -2.97 -0.05 -3.92
CA LEU A 71 -4.37 -0.45 -4.09
C LEU A 71 -4.54 -1.95 -4.33
N GLU A 72 -3.60 -2.60 -5.03
CA GLU A 72 -3.61 -4.06 -5.26
C GLU A 72 -3.48 -4.85 -3.96
N GLY A 73 -2.65 -4.37 -3.02
CA GLY A 73 -2.44 -5.03 -1.73
C GLY A 73 -3.52 -4.75 -0.69
N LEU A 74 -4.32 -3.70 -0.88
CA LEU A 74 -5.30 -3.25 0.11
C LEU A 74 -6.44 -4.25 0.36
N PRO A 75 -7.07 -4.88 -0.66
CA PRO A 75 -8.13 -5.87 -0.41
C PRO A 75 -7.68 -7.03 0.47
N LEU A 76 -6.46 -7.54 0.24
CA LEU A 76 -5.88 -8.61 1.03
C LEU A 76 -5.66 -8.17 2.49
N PHE A 77 -5.13 -6.97 2.69
CA PHE A 77 -4.93 -6.40 4.02
C PHE A 77 -6.25 -6.17 4.77
N ALA A 78 -7.23 -5.56 4.10
CA ALA A 78 -8.56 -5.33 4.65
C ALA A 78 -9.23 -6.65 5.05
N ALA A 79 -9.17 -7.67 4.19
CA ALA A 79 -9.69 -8.99 4.46
C ALA A 79 -9.05 -9.61 5.72
N ALA A 80 -7.72 -9.51 5.86
CA ALA A 80 -7.01 -10.02 7.04
C ALA A 80 -7.46 -9.33 8.33
N MET A 81 -7.61 -8.00 8.32
CA MET A 81 -8.07 -7.24 9.49
C MET A 81 -9.52 -7.59 9.86
N ILE A 82 -10.40 -7.70 8.86
CA ILE A 82 -11.80 -8.08 9.08
C ILE A 82 -11.90 -9.51 9.62
N ALA A 83 -11.27 -10.47 8.95
CA ALA A 83 -11.28 -11.88 9.35
C ALA A 83 -10.68 -12.07 10.75
N GLY A 84 -9.61 -11.36 11.09
CA GLY A 84 -9.01 -11.39 12.42
C GLY A 84 -9.95 -10.90 13.52
N ASN A 85 -10.78 -9.88 13.26
CA ASN A 85 -11.81 -9.43 14.21
C ASN A 85 -12.95 -10.44 14.33
N VAL A 86 -13.42 -11.00 13.19
CA VAL A 86 -14.45 -12.05 13.19
C VAL A 86 -14.00 -13.28 13.98
N ALA A 87 -12.74 -13.68 13.83
CA ALA A 87 -12.10 -14.76 14.55
C ALA A 87 -11.72 -14.42 16.01
N LYS A 88 -12.04 -13.20 16.48
CA LYS A 88 -11.72 -12.71 17.83
C LYS A 88 -10.24 -12.85 18.20
N LEU A 89 -9.34 -12.61 17.24
CA LEU A 89 -7.91 -12.60 17.52
C LEU A 89 -7.57 -11.51 18.56
N PRO A 90 -6.53 -11.70 19.38
CA PRO A 90 -6.08 -10.68 20.32
C PRO A 90 -5.80 -9.34 19.62
N ALA A 91 -6.28 -8.24 20.19
CA ALA A 91 -6.09 -6.90 19.63
C ALA A 91 -4.61 -6.57 19.37
N ASN A 92 -3.72 -7.02 20.26
CA ASN A 92 -2.27 -6.85 20.08
C ASN A 92 -1.76 -7.48 18.77
N ASP A 93 -2.24 -8.67 18.42
CA ASP A 93 -1.81 -9.36 17.20
C ASP A 93 -2.24 -8.59 15.95
N LEU A 94 -3.49 -8.11 15.93
CA LEU A 94 -4.00 -7.32 14.81
C LEU A 94 -3.26 -5.98 14.68
N ASN A 95 -3.00 -5.32 15.80
CA ASN A 95 -2.27 -4.06 15.85
C ASN A 95 -0.82 -4.22 15.36
N VAL A 96 -0.13 -5.28 15.74
CA VAL A 96 1.24 -5.56 15.27
C VAL A 96 1.26 -5.81 13.77
N ILE A 97 0.38 -6.68 13.27
CA ILE A 97 0.26 -6.95 11.83
C ILE A 97 -0.04 -5.66 11.06
N ALA A 98 -0.97 -4.85 11.57
CA ALA A 98 -1.32 -3.58 10.95
C ALA A 98 -0.15 -2.57 10.98
N ALA A 99 0.58 -2.48 12.08
CA ALA A 99 1.70 -1.54 12.23
C ALA A 99 2.84 -1.91 11.27
N GLU A 100 3.21 -3.18 11.25
CA GLU A 100 4.25 -3.68 10.36
C GLU A 100 3.85 -3.55 8.89
N TYR A 101 2.57 -3.81 8.57
CA TYR A 101 2.08 -3.64 7.20
C TYR A 101 2.21 -2.18 6.75
N LEU A 102 1.69 -1.24 7.54
CA LEU A 102 1.76 0.19 7.23
C LEU A 102 3.21 0.67 7.15
N GLY A 103 4.06 0.27 8.09
CA GLY A 103 5.50 0.59 8.08
C GLY A 103 6.19 0.04 6.82
N ALA A 104 5.92 -1.21 6.46
CA ALA A 104 6.46 -1.82 5.25
C ALA A 104 5.95 -1.11 3.98
N ARG A 105 4.68 -0.66 3.94
CA ARG A 105 4.14 0.11 2.81
C ARG A 105 4.76 1.51 2.70
N ILE A 106 5.06 2.18 3.81
CA ILE A 106 5.81 3.44 3.82
C ILE A 106 7.21 3.22 3.23
N LEU A 107 7.94 2.24 3.76
CA LEU A 107 9.28 1.90 3.31
C LEU A 107 9.31 1.50 1.83
N TYR A 108 8.38 0.64 1.41
CA TYR A 108 8.23 0.22 0.03
C TYR A 108 8.00 1.41 -0.90
N THR A 109 7.08 2.32 -0.53
CA THR A 109 6.78 3.52 -1.34
C THR A 109 7.98 4.44 -1.44
N ALA A 110 8.72 4.66 -0.35
CA ALA A 110 9.94 5.46 -0.34
C ALA A 110 11.02 4.85 -1.27
N LEU A 111 11.23 3.53 -1.19
CA LEU A 111 12.15 2.81 -2.08
C LEU A 111 11.68 2.91 -3.54
N TYR A 112 10.39 2.70 -3.80
CA TYR A 112 9.83 2.77 -5.15
C TYR A 112 10.06 4.13 -5.80
N MET A 113 9.90 5.22 -5.03
CA MET A 113 10.01 6.59 -5.54
C MET A 113 11.45 7.06 -5.69
N GLY A 114 12.34 6.70 -4.76
CA GLY A 114 13.70 7.25 -4.66
C GLY A 114 14.80 6.43 -5.33
N VAL A 115 14.60 5.12 -5.52
CA VAL A 115 15.68 4.23 -5.95
C VAL A 115 15.90 4.28 -7.47
N LYS A 116 17.18 4.37 -7.87
CA LYS A 116 17.63 4.26 -9.27
C LYS A 116 18.62 3.12 -9.52
N SER A 117 19.09 2.43 -8.47
CA SER A 117 20.06 1.34 -8.58
C SER A 117 19.40 -0.04 -8.55
N GLU A 118 20.02 -1.00 -9.25
CA GLU A 118 19.52 -2.37 -9.36
C GLU A 118 19.56 -3.12 -8.02
N GLY A 119 20.61 -2.94 -7.22
CA GLY A 119 20.72 -3.54 -5.89
C GLY A 119 19.59 -3.15 -4.93
N LEU A 120 19.23 -1.86 -4.90
CA LEU A 120 18.11 -1.38 -4.09
C LEU A 120 16.73 -1.80 -4.65
N SER A 121 16.67 -2.24 -5.91
CA SER A 121 15.45 -2.80 -6.49
C SER A 121 15.09 -4.16 -5.88
N TYR A 122 16.09 -4.97 -5.50
CA TYR A 122 15.86 -6.23 -4.78
C TYR A 122 15.36 -6.00 -3.36
N LEU A 123 15.88 -4.97 -2.68
CA LEU A 123 15.38 -4.57 -1.36
C LEU A 123 13.89 -4.22 -1.44
N ARG A 124 13.49 -3.46 -2.47
CA ARG A 124 12.08 -3.14 -2.72
C ARG A 124 11.21 -4.40 -2.88
N SER A 125 11.68 -5.41 -3.62
CA SER A 125 10.97 -6.68 -3.77
C SER A 125 10.87 -7.46 -2.45
N GLY A 126 11.93 -7.44 -1.64
CA GLY A 126 11.92 -8.05 -0.31
C GLY A 126 10.92 -7.38 0.64
N VAL A 127 10.93 -6.04 0.70
CA VAL A 127 9.97 -5.27 1.51
C VAL A 127 8.53 -5.48 1.03
N TRP A 128 8.33 -5.60 -0.30
CA TRP A 128 7.03 -5.95 -0.85
C TRP A 128 6.55 -7.34 -0.38
N ALA A 129 7.39 -8.35 -0.53
CA ALA A 129 7.06 -9.72 -0.13
C ALA A 129 6.75 -9.80 1.37
N TRP A 130 7.54 -9.10 2.20
CA TRP A 130 7.26 -8.93 3.63
C TRP A 130 5.87 -8.30 3.86
N SER A 131 5.58 -7.19 3.20
CA SER A 131 4.30 -6.48 3.34
C SER A 131 3.10 -7.36 2.97
N ILE A 132 3.23 -8.24 1.97
CA ILE A 132 2.16 -9.15 1.55
C ILE A 132 2.07 -10.39 2.47
N GLY A 133 3.19 -10.83 3.04
CA GLY A 133 3.22 -11.94 3.99
C GLY A 133 2.43 -11.66 5.27
N LEU A 134 2.40 -10.41 5.73
CA LEU A 134 1.71 -9.99 6.95
C LEU A 134 0.19 -10.26 6.94
N PRO A 135 -0.59 -9.78 5.94
CA PRO A 135 -2.01 -10.09 5.88
C PRO A 135 -2.29 -11.57 5.58
N LEU A 136 -1.43 -12.27 4.82
CA LEU A 136 -1.55 -13.72 4.66
C LEU A 136 -1.40 -14.45 6.00
N TYR A 137 -0.40 -14.07 6.79
CA TYR A 137 -0.22 -14.58 8.15
C TYR A 137 -1.44 -14.30 9.03
N GLY A 138 -1.99 -13.08 8.97
CA GLY A 138 -3.21 -12.71 9.68
C GLY A 138 -4.42 -13.59 9.31
N LEU A 139 -4.62 -13.85 8.02
CA LEU A 139 -5.69 -14.74 7.53
C LEU A 139 -5.51 -16.18 8.00
N ILE A 140 -4.29 -16.73 7.92
CA ILE A 140 -4.00 -18.09 8.41
C ILE A 140 -4.29 -18.19 9.91
N LYS A 141 -3.88 -17.18 10.68
CA LYS A 141 -4.12 -17.12 12.13
C LYS A 141 -5.61 -17.05 12.45
N ALA A 142 -6.37 -16.24 11.71
CA ALA A 142 -7.83 -16.15 11.85
C ALA A 142 -8.52 -17.48 11.54
N GLY A 143 -8.15 -18.14 10.42
CA GLY A 143 -8.72 -19.44 10.04
C GLY A 143 -8.47 -20.53 11.08
N ARG A 144 -7.26 -20.59 11.65
CA ARG A 144 -6.93 -21.53 12.73
C ARG A 144 -7.74 -21.27 14.00
N ALA A 145 -7.96 -20.00 14.36
CA ALA A 145 -8.74 -19.64 15.54
C ALA A 145 -10.22 -20.01 15.38
N LEU A 146 -10.79 -19.84 14.18
CA LEU A 146 -12.17 -20.25 13.89
C LEU A 146 -12.33 -21.78 13.94
N ALA A 147 -11.43 -22.53 13.30
CA ALA A 147 -11.48 -23.99 13.30
C ALA A 147 -11.31 -24.61 14.69
N ALA A 148 -10.59 -23.95 15.60
CA ALA A 148 -10.43 -24.40 16.98
C ALA A 148 -11.64 -24.10 17.88
N ALA A 149 -12.60 -23.30 17.39
CA ALA A 149 -13.81 -22.91 18.12
C ALA A 149 -15.04 -23.75 17.73
N GLU A 150 -14.90 -24.64 16.73
CA GLU A 150 -15.87 -25.67 16.33
C GLU A 150 -15.72 -26.94 17.19
#